data_AF-A0A844BRY7-F1
#
_entry.id   AF-A0A844BRY7-F1
#
_cell.length_a   1.000
_cell.length_b   1.000
_cell.length_c   1.000
_cell.angle_alpha   90.00
_cell.angle_beta   90.00
_cell.angle_gamma   90.00
#
_symmetry.space_group_name_H-M   'P 1'
#
loop_
_entity.id
_entity.type
_entity.pdbx_description
1 polymer ?
#
loop_
_entity_poly.entity_id
_entity_poly.type
_entity_poly.pdbx_seq_one_letter_code
_entity_poly.pdbx_strand_id
1 'polypeptide(L)'
;MANYTKIYWRSSGVPTWGLVFLTIAALSAFLLAEKLQQRDPVVEENYTTMVTAARIMRDAMDTLQPIRAQREPINPEFDPQRSGLIGVSTSPVTTTRGGRESKQTTINPNWAAVAVKLMKQAGVEQGDKVAVTVSGSFPAMNLAVYSAIEAIGAEPVIIASASSSQWGANVPGLLWIDMERELRQRGKLSLKPIAVSIGGVEDRGVDLSAEGIALIKQSIDRADIPLLEPQDYQEAVAERVALFREYAEGEKYKAFINVGGGATIVGPPGIDDQFKSGLIYDAPARAFAVETVMGHFIREGTPGIHMIGIKGLAERYNLPLAPLEPVAVGNGGVYNATTYRRWLAAVLGLGLFGLTWLIVRSARINSVFQRTGEDGKSVRPMV
;
A
#
# COMPACT_ATOMS: atom_id res chain seq x y z
N MET A 1 -21.03 57.38 26.38
CA MET A 1 -19.82 56.72 26.91
C MET A 1 -20.02 55.22 26.79
N ALA A 2 -19.15 54.53 26.05
CA ALA A 2 -19.27 53.10 25.79
C ALA A 2 -18.96 52.28 27.06
N ASN A 3 -19.90 51.41 27.47
CA ASN A 3 -19.69 50.47 28.57
C ASN A 3 -18.74 49.36 28.13
N TYR A 4 -17.45 49.48 28.46
CA TYR A 4 -16.51 48.38 28.33
C TYR A 4 -16.85 47.31 29.36
N THR A 5 -17.29 46.14 28.89
CA THR A 5 -17.43 44.94 29.72
C THR A 5 -16.03 44.47 30.08
N LYS A 6 -15.60 44.65 31.33
CA LYS A 6 -14.34 44.10 31.83
C LYS A 6 -14.41 42.56 31.76
N ILE A 7 -13.67 41.96 30.83
CA ILE A 7 -13.49 40.51 30.76
C ILE A 7 -12.47 40.13 31.83
N TYR A 8 -12.93 39.57 32.94
CA TYR A 8 -12.05 39.00 33.96
C TYR A 8 -11.63 37.60 33.53
N TRP A 9 -10.33 37.38 33.35
CA TRP A 9 -9.77 36.04 33.19
C TRP A 9 -9.89 35.29 34.52
N ARG A 10 -10.77 34.29 34.59
CA ARG A 10 -10.87 33.41 35.75
C ARG A 10 -9.88 32.27 35.58
N SER A 11 -8.93 32.14 36.50
CA SER A 11 -8.14 30.90 36.59
C SER A 11 -9.10 29.74 36.78
N SER A 12 -8.85 28.63 36.08
CA SER A 12 -9.63 27.41 36.26
C SER A 12 -9.68 27.07 37.75
N GLY A 13 -10.86 26.95 38.35
CA GLY A 13 -11.01 26.59 39.77
C GLY A 13 -10.53 25.17 40.11
N VAL A 14 -9.86 24.49 39.18
CA VAL A 14 -9.31 23.16 39.33
C VAL A 14 -8.01 23.26 40.11
N PRO A 15 -7.87 22.56 41.25
CA PRO A 15 -6.66 22.62 42.04
C PRO A 15 -5.50 21.90 41.34
N THR A 16 -4.27 22.35 41.58
CA THR A 16 -3.05 21.78 40.96
C THR A 16 -2.92 20.28 41.19
N TRP A 17 -3.30 19.77 42.37
CA TRP A 17 -3.28 18.33 42.64
C TRP A 17 -4.22 17.53 41.73
N GLY A 18 -5.36 18.12 41.34
CA GLY A 18 -6.30 17.52 40.40
C GLY A 18 -5.73 17.42 38.99
N LEU A 19 -4.97 18.43 38.56
CA LEU A 19 -4.25 18.42 37.28
C LEU A 19 -3.10 17.40 37.28
N VAL A 20 -2.35 17.28 38.39
CA VAL A 20 -1.29 16.27 38.56
C VAL A 20 -1.89 14.87 38.50
N PHE A 21 -3.00 14.64 39.22
CA PHE A 21 -3.70 13.36 39.21
C PHE A 21 -4.22 12.99 37.82
N LEU A 22 -4.83 13.94 37.10
CA LEU A 22 -5.27 13.74 35.71
C LEU A 22 -4.12 13.36 34.78
N THR A 23 -2.97 14.03 34.93
CA THR A 23 -1.76 13.71 34.16
C THR A 23 -1.30 12.27 34.41
N ILE A 24 -1.22 11.86 35.69
CA ILE A 24 -0.82 10.49 36.05
C ILE A 24 -1.83 9.46 35.52
N ALA A 25 -3.13 9.74 35.63
CA ALA A 25 -4.17 8.87 35.10
C ALA A 25 -4.07 8.74 33.58
N ALA A 26 -3.84 9.84 32.86
CA ALA A 26 -3.66 9.83 31.41
C ALA A 26 -2.42 9.04 30.99
N LEU A 27 -1.29 9.24 31.67
CA LEU A 27 -0.06 8.46 31.43
C LEU A 27 -0.28 6.97 31.72
N SER A 28 -0.99 6.64 32.79
CA SER A 28 -1.28 5.24 33.16
C SER A 28 -2.19 4.57 32.12
N ALA A 29 -3.24 5.28 31.68
CA ALA A 29 -4.13 4.81 30.62
C ALA A 29 -3.38 4.61 29.29
N PHE A 30 -2.48 5.53 28.94
CA PHE A 30 -1.61 5.41 27.77
C PHE A 30 -0.71 4.17 27.88
N LEU A 31 0.01 4.00 29.00
CA LEU A 31 0.88 2.84 29.22
C LEU A 31 0.12 1.52 29.21
N LEU A 32 -1.10 1.50 29.75
CA LEU A 32 -1.95 0.32 29.76
C LEU A 32 -2.43 -0.05 28.35
N ALA A 33 -2.85 0.95 27.56
CA ALA A 33 -3.23 0.76 26.16
C ALA A 33 -2.04 0.23 25.33
N GLU A 34 -0.83 0.71 25.60
CA GLU A 34 0.38 0.28 24.91
C GLU A 34 0.81 -1.14 25.30
N LYS A 35 0.76 -1.49 26.58
CA LYS A 35 1.16 -2.83 27.04
C LYS A 35 0.13 -3.92 26.70
N LEU A 36 -1.14 -3.57 26.56
CA LEU A 36 -2.24 -4.52 26.31
C LEU A 36 -2.71 -4.50 24.86
N GLN A 37 -1.80 -4.30 23.90
CA GLN A 37 -2.09 -4.53 22.49
C GLN A 37 -2.49 -6.01 22.26
N GLN A 38 -3.26 -6.25 21.21
CA GLN A 38 -3.60 -7.61 20.75
C GLN A 38 -2.87 -7.90 19.45
N ARG A 39 -2.72 -9.18 19.09
CA ARG A 39 -2.28 -9.57 17.75
C ARG A 39 -3.28 -9.01 16.74
N ASP A 40 -2.79 -8.55 15.60
CA ASP A 40 -3.63 -8.07 14.51
C ASP A 40 -4.58 -9.21 14.07
N PRO A 41 -5.91 -9.07 14.24
CA PRO A 41 -6.86 -10.14 13.93
C PRO A 41 -6.77 -10.59 12.48
N VAL A 42 -6.49 -9.67 11.55
CA VAL A 42 -6.33 -10.02 10.12
C VAL A 42 -5.17 -10.98 9.93
N VAL A 43 -4.07 -10.78 10.66
CA VAL A 43 -2.88 -11.65 10.58
C VAL A 43 -3.14 -12.98 11.25
N GLU A 44 -3.85 -12.99 12.39
CA GLU A 44 -4.17 -14.22 13.12
C GLU A 44 -5.09 -15.13 12.29
N GLU A 45 -6.16 -14.59 11.72
CA GLU A 45 -7.12 -15.33 10.91
C GLU A 45 -6.53 -15.81 9.58
N ASN A 46 -5.59 -15.06 8.99
CA ASN A 46 -5.05 -15.32 7.65
C ASN A 46 -3.61 -15.81 7.66
N TYR A 47 -3.06 -16.21 8.81
CA TYR A 47 -1.65 -16.59 8.96
C TYR A 47 -1.23 -17.69 7.96
N THR A 48 -2.05 -18.74 7.84
CA THR A 48 -1.81 -19.85 6.91
C THR A 48 -1.79 -19.37 5.46
N THR A 49 -2.77 -18.54 5.07
CA THR A 49 -2.86 -17.95 3.73
C THR A 49 -1.64 -17.07 3.41
N MET A 50 -1.19 -16.27 4.38
CA MET A 50 0.01 -15.44 4.25
C MET A 50 1.28 -16.28 4.03
N VAL A 51 1.45 -17.36 4.79
CA VAL A 51 2.60 -18.29 4.63
C VAL A 51 2.51 -19.01 3.29
N THR A 52 1.33 -19.47 2.87
CA THR A 52 1.11 -20.10 1.57
C THR A 52 1.47 -19.16 0.42
N ALA A 53 0.99 -17.91 0.45
CA ALA A 53 1.33 -16.90 -0.55
C ALA A 53 2.85 -16.66 -0.63
N ALA A 54 3.53 -16.56 0.52
CA ALA A 54 4.98 -16.40 0.55
C ALA A 54 5.73 -17.64 0.01
N ARG A 55 5.20 -18.86 0.19
CA ARG A 55 5.76 -20.07 -0.42
C ARG A 55 5.58 -20.09 -1.94
N ILE A 56 4.40 -19.73 -2.45
CA ILE A 56 4.13 -19.61 -3.88
C ILE A 56 5.11 -18.60 -4.51
N MET A 57 5.27 -17.43 -3.88
CA MET A 57 6.21 -16.41 -4.35
C MET A 57 7.65 -16.93 -4.35
N ARG A 58 8.09 -17.61 -3.28
CA ARG A 58 9.44 -18.21 -3.21
C ARG A 58 9.68 -19.20 -4.35
N ASP A 59 8.76 -20.12 -4.58
CA ASP A 59 8.86 -21.13 -5.64
C ASP A 59 8.90 -20.47 -7.04
N ALA A 60 8.13 -19.41 -7.25
CA ALA A 60 8.17 -18.63 -8.48
C ALA A 60 9.51 -17.89 -8.67
N MET A 61 10.07 -17.29 -7.61
CA MET A 61 11.41 -16.68 -7.63
C MET A 61 12.47 -17.72 -8.02
N ASP A 62 12.47 -18.87 -7.36
CA ASP A 62 13.45 -19.95 -7.58
C ASP A 62 13.31 -20.56 -8.99
N THR A 63 12.10 -20.57 -9.55
CA THR A 63 11.83 -21.01 -10.93
C THR A 63 12.38 -20.04 -11.98
N LEU A 64 12.25 -18.73 -11.76
CA LEU A 64 12.70 -17.70 -12.71
C LEU A 64 14.21 -17.49 -12.69
N GLN A 65 14.86 -17.74 -11.56
CA GLN A 65 16.30 -17.53 -11.38
C GLN A 65 17.17 -18.20 -12.47
N PRO A 66 17.04 -19.50 -12.76
CA PRO A 66 17.87 -20.14 -13.79
C PRO A 66 17.50 -19.69 -15.20
N ILE A 67 16.25 -19.32 -15.45
CA ILE A 67 15.78 -18.79 -16.74
C ILE A 67 16.46 -17.44 -17.00
N ARG A 68 16.48 -16.57 -15.99
CA ARG A 68 17.20 -15.29 -16.05
C ARG A 68 18.68 -15.50 -16.35
N ALA A 69 19.34 -16.41 -15.63
CA ALA A 69 20.77 -16.66 -15.78
C ALA A 69 21.17 -17.15 -17.18
N GLN A 70 20.27 -17.81 -17.92
CA GLN A 70 20.50 -18.25 -19.30
C GLN A 70 20.40 -17.13 -20.33
N ARG A 71 19.63 -16.06 -20.03
CA ARG A 71 19.39 -14.94 -20.95
C ARG A 71 20.43 -13.84 -20.79
N GLU A 72 20.79 -13.56 -19.55
CA GLU A 72 21.74 -12.53 -19.17
C GLU A 72 22.39 -13.01 -17.86
N PRO A 73 23.71 -12.85 -17.66
CA PRO A 73 24.32 -13.13 -16.37
C PRO A 73 23.69 -12.32 -15.22
N ILE A 74 23.62 -12.92 -14.03
CA ILE A 74 23.16 -12.22 -12.81
C ILE A 74 24.39 -11.60 -12.14
N ASN A 75 24.44 -10.27 -12.05
CA ASN A 75 25.53 -9.57 -11.39
C ASN A 75 25.28 -9.53 -9.87
N PRO A 76 26.11 -10.20 -9.04
CA PRO A 76 25.93 -10.23 -7.58
C PRO A 76 26.16 -8.88 -6.88
N GLU A 77 26.79 -7.90 -7.55
CA GLU A 77 26.88 -6.53 -7.01
C GLU A 77 25.51 -5.85 -7.00
N PHE A 78 24.68 -6.12 -8.01
CA PHE A 78 23.36 -5.50 -8.19
C PHE A 78 22.23 -6.39 -7.69
N ASP A 79 22.42 -7.71 -7.69
CA ASP A 79 21.51 -8.73 -7.18
C ASP A 79 22.25 -9.66 -6.21
N PRO A 80 22.53 -9.23 -4.96
CA PRO A 80 23.32 -10.00 -3.99
C PRO A 80 22.75 -11.38 -3.69
N GLN A 81 21.42 -11.51 -3.67
CA GLN A 81 20.71 -12.77 -3.48
C GLN A 81 20.71 -13.67 -4.72
N ARG A 82 21.22 -13.17 -5.86
CA ARG A 82 21.17 -13.81 -7.18
C ARG A 82 19.75 -14.26 -7.56
N SER A 83 18.76 -13.43 -7.22
CA SER A 83 17.34 -13.74 -7.37
C SER A 83 16.89 -13.89 -8.83
N GLY A 84 17.58 -13.21 -9.74
CA GLY A 84 17.20 -13.14 -11.15
C GLY A 84 16.04 -12.18 -11.44
N LEU A 85 15.58 -11.43 -10.43
CA LEU A 85 14.48 -10.47 -10.55
C LEU A 85 14.96 -9.01 -10.59
N ILE A 86 16.26 -8.78 -10.42
CA ILE A 86 16.88 -7.49 -10.66
C ILE A 86 17.37 -7.44 -12.12
N GLY A 87 16.83 -6.47 -12.86
CA GLY A 87 17.19 -6.22 -14.24
C GLY A 87 18.56 -5.60 -14.45
N VAL A 88 18.77 -5.06 -15.64
CA VAL A 88 19.99 -4.33 -16.01
C VAL A 88 19.79 -2.82 -15.82
N SER A 89 20.89 -2.07 -15.81
CA SER A 89 20.85 -0.61 -15.66
C SER A 89 20.16 0.10 -16.82
N THR A 90 20.26 -0.46 -18.03
CA THR A 90 19.56 0.02 -19.23
C THR A 90 19.48 -1.08 -20.29
N SER A 91 18.48 -0.99 -21.16
CA SER A 91 18.24 -1.86 -22.31
C SER A 91 17.30 -1.15 -23.29
N PRO A 92 17.12 -1.64 -24.53
CA PRO A 92 16.18 -1.05 -25.49
C PRO A 92 14.72 -0.98 -25.02
N VAL A 93 14.34 -1.77 -24.01
CA VAL A 93 12.98 -1.86 -23.44
C VAL A 93 12.83 -1.09 -22.12
N THR A 94 13.85 -0.31 -21.75
CA THR A 94 13.88 0.51 -20.53
C THR A 94 13.27 1.89 -20.79
N THR A 95 12.23 2.25 -20.05
CA THR A 95 11.49 3.52 -20.25
C THR A 95 11.95 4.63 -19.31
N THR A 96 12.00 4.32 -18.01
CA THR A 96 12.22 5.33 -16.97
C THR A 96 13.31 4.94 -16.00
N ARG A 97 13.83 5.95 -15.28
CA ARG A 97 14.76 5.74 -14.18
C ARG A 97 14.09 5.00 -13.04
N GLY A 98 14.82 4.08 -12.42
CA GLY A 98 14.33 3.27 -11.31
C GLY A 98 15.36 3.19 -10.18
N GLY A 99 14.88 3.19 -8.94
CA GLY A 99 15.77 3.05 -7.76
C GLY A 99 16.17 1.59 -7.53
N ARG A 100 17.45 1.25 -7.72
CA ARG A 100 18.00 -0.10 -7.52
C ARG A 100 17.68 -0.66 -6.14
N GLU A 101 17.92 0.13 -5.09
CA GLU A 101 17.67 -0.28 -3.70
C GLU A 101 16.18 -0.61 -3.44
N SER A 102 15.26 0.14 -4.06
CA SER A 102 13.83 -0.17 -3.98
C SER A 102 13.51 -1.49 -4.68
N LYS A 103 14.17 -1.83 -5.79
CA LYS A 103 14.01 -3.15 -6.44
C LYS A 103 14.59 -4.26 -5.56
N GLN A 104 15.80 -4.08 -5.02
CA GLN A 104 16.44 -5.01 -4.09
C GLN A 104 15.56 -5.29 -2.86
N THR A 105 14.91 -4.26 -2.32
CA THR A 105 13.98 -4.39 -1.19
C THR A 105 12.78 -5.30 -1.50
N THR A 106 12.36 -5.40 -2.77
CA THR A 106 11.28 -6.31 -3.17
C THR A 106 11.70 -7.77 -3.26
N ILE A 107 13.00 -8.09 -3.21
CA ILE A 107 13.52 -9.46 -3.24
C ILE A 107 13.35 -10.13 -1.87
N ASN A 108 12.09 -10.38 -1.51
CA ASN A 108 11.68 -11.00 -0.26
C ASN A 108 10.30 -11.65 -0.44
N PRO A 109 10.16 -12.98 -0.28
CA PRO A 109 8.89 -13.68 -0.50
C PRO A 109 7.78 -13.22 0.46
N ASN A 110 8.13 -12.61 1.60
CA ASN A 110 7.16 -12.15 2.59
C ASN A 110 6.39 -10.88 2.15
N TRP A 111 6.73 -10.30 1.00
CA TRP A 111 5.85 -9.31 0.36
C TRP A 111 4.49 -9.90 -0.03
N ALA A 112 4.42 -11.19 -0.36
CA ALA A 112 3.15 -11.86 -0.63
C ALA A 112 2.24 -11.88 0.61
N ALA A 113 2.81 -12.02 1.81
CA ALA A 113 2.07 -11.92 3.07
C ALA A 113 1.53 -10.50 3.31
N VAL A 114 2.27 -9.46 2.92
CA VAL A 114 1.79 -8.06 2.95
C VAL A 114 0.62 -7.88 1.98
N ALA A 115 0.72 -8.43 0.76
CA ALA A 115 -0.35 -8.39 -0.22
C ALA A 115 -1.62 -9.10 0.28
N VAL A 116 -1.51 -10.30 0.87
CA VAL A 116 -2.64 -11.00 1.52
C VAL A 116 -3.26 -10.12 2.60
N LYS A 117 -2.44 -9.55 3.50
CA LYS A 117 -2.94 -8.68 4.58
C LYS A 117 -3.72 -7.49 4.03
N LEU A 118 -3.21 -6.81 3.01
CA LEU A 118 -3.86 -5.66 2.38
C LEU A 118 -5.18 -6.05 1.70
N MET A 119 -5.21 -7.17 0.98
CA MET A 119 -6.42 -7.69 0.33
C MET A 119 -7.48 -8.09 1.36
N LYS A 120 -7.09 -8.78 2.44
CA LYS A 120 -8.00 -9.13 3.54
C LYS A 120 -8.52 -7.90 4.28
N GLN A 121 -7.70 -6.86 4.46
CA GLN A 121 -8.14 -5.58 5.00
C GLN A 121 -9.13 -4.84 4.08
N ALA A 122 -9.04 -5.02 2.76
CA ALA A 122 -10.03 -4.57 1.79
C ALA A 122 -11.29 -5.47 1.73
N GLY A 123 -11.28 -6.58 2.46
CA GLY A 123 -12.37 -7.55 2.55
C GLY A 123 -12.40 -8.58 1.43
N VAL A 124 -11.31 -8.79 0.69
CA VAL A 124 -11.22 -9.78 -0.39
C VAL A 124 -11.28 -11.21 0.16
N GLU A 125 -12.29 -11.94 -0.27
CA GLU A 125 -12.50 -13.36 0.04
C GLU A 125 -12.28 -14.26 -1.18
N GLN A 126 -12.32 -15.57 -0.96
CA GLN A 126 -12.26 -16.56 -2.04
C GLN A 126 -13.43 -16.34 -3.01
N GLY A 127 -13.15 -16.34 -4.32
CA GLY A 127 -14.13 -16.11 -5.38
C GLY A 127 -14.44 -14.63 -5.65
N ASP A 128 -13.99 -13.69 -4.82
CA ASP A 128 -14.20 -12.27 -5.08
C ASP A 128 -13.38 -11.81 -6.29
N LYS A 129 -14.01 -11.03 -7.18
CA LYS A 129 -13.31 -10.39 -8.30
C LYS A 129 -12.41 -9.26 -7.83
N VAL A 130 -11.18 -9.22 -8.32
CA VAL A 130 -10.23 -8.12 -8.09
C VAL A 130 -9.68 -7.58 -9.41
N ALA A 131 -9.65 -6.26 -9.55
CA ALA A 131 -9.05 -5.60 -10.70
C ALA A 131 -7.57 -5.35 -10.42
N VAL A 132 -6.69 -5.73 -11.34
CA VAL A 132 -5.23 -5.68 -11.12
C VAL A 132 -4.54 -5.00 -12.28
N THR A 133 -3.68 -4.03 -11.97
CA THR A 133 -2.75 -3.43 -12.94
C THR A 133 -1.32 -3.66 -12.50
N VAL A 134 -0.50 -4.19 -13.40
CA VAL A 134 0.93 -4.41 -13.16
C VAL A 134 1.78 -3.84 -14.28
N SER A 135 3.03 -3.49 -13.96
CA SER A 135 4.04 -3.11 -14.95
C SER A 135 5.28 -3.98 -14.79
N GLY A 136 6.14 -3.99 -15.81
CA GLY A 136 7.44 -4.66 -15.73
C GLY A 136 8.39 -4.07 -14.69
N SER A 137 8.08 -2.93 -14.08
CA SER A 137 9.00 -2.21 -13.19
C SER A 137 9.33 -2.97 -11.91
N PHE A 138 8.40 -3.70 -11.29
CA PHE A 138 8.63 -4.40 -10.03
C PHE A 138 8.22 -5.88 -10.14
N PRO A 139 8.98 -6.73 -10.86
CA PRO A 139 8.59 -8.11 -11.10
C PRO A 139 8.41 -8.92 -9.81
N ALA A 140 9.26 -8.70 -8.79
CA ALA A 140 9.08 -9.35 -7.49
C ALA A 140 7.79 -8.93 -6.76
N MET A 141 7.32 -7.69 -6.95
CA MET A 141 6.05 -7.25 -6.38
C MET A 141 4.84 -7.78 -7.16
N ASN A 142 4.98 -7.93 -8.49
CA ASN A 142 3.96 -8.63 -9.28
C ASN A 142 3.82 -10.08 -8.79
N LEU A 143 4.92 -10.79 -8.54
CA LEU A 143 4.90 -12.11 -7.92
C LEU A 143 4.20 -12.11 -6.56
N ALA A 144 4.47 -11.11 -5.71
CA ALA A 144 3.82 -10.99 -4.41
C ALA A 144 2.28 -10.87 -4.52
N VAL A 145 1.80 -10.01 -5.43
CA VAL A 145 0.37 -9.83 -5.69
C VAL A 145 -0.26 -11.08 -6.28
N TYR A 146 0.36 -11.68 -7.29
CA TYR A 146 -0.16 -12.88 -7.95
C TYR A 146 -0.22 -14.07 -6.98
N SER A 147 0.81 -14.24 -6.16
CA SER A 147 0.86 -15.29 -5.13
C SER A 147 -0.19 -15.10 -4.05
N ALA A 148 -0.50 -13.85 -3.69
CA ALA A 148 -1.57 -13.54 -2.74
C ALA A 148 -2.95 -13.86 -3.31
N ILE A 149 -3.19 -13.52 -4.58
CA ILE A 149 -4.44 -13.83 -5.29
C ILE A 149 -4.66 -15.35 -5.34
N GLU A 150 -3.65 -16.12 -5.74
CA GLU A 150 -3.69 -17.59 -5.78
C GLU A 150 -3.95 -18.20 -4.40
N ALA A 151 -3.25 -17.72 -3.37
CA ALA A 151 -3.41 -18.23 -2.01
C ALA A 151 -4.79 -17.90 -1.41
N ILE A 152 -5.38 -16.75 -1.75
CA ILE A 152 -6.73 -16.37 -1.32
C ILE A 152 -7.79 -17.12 -2.15
N GLY A 153 -7.48 -17.45 -3.40
CA GLY A 153 -8.45 -17.95 -4.37
C GLY A 153 -9.39 -16.86 -4.87
N ALA A 154 -8.91 -15.61 -4.99
CA ALA A 154 -9.65 -14.51 -5.61
C ALA A 154 -9.63 -14.63 -7.13
N GLU A 155 -10.60 -14.01 -7.81
CA GLU A 155 -10.71 -14.01 -9.28
C GLU A 155 -10.12 -12.72 -9.87
N PRO A 156 -8.94 -12.77 -10.50
CA PRO A 156 -8.29 -11.56 -10.97
C PRO A 156 -8.71 -11.21 -12.40
N VAL A 157 -8.99 -9.93 -12.65
CA VAL A 157 -8.95 -9.34 -13.99
C VAL A 157 -7.70 -8.49 -14.06
N ILE A 158 -6.80 -8.82 -14.98
CA ILE A 158 -5.44 -8.26 -14.98
C ILE A 158 -5.16 -7.55 -16.31
N ILE A 159 -4.72 -6.30 -16.23
CA ILE A 159 -4.16 -5.57 -17.36
C ILE A 159 -2.71 -5.23 -17.04
N ALA A 160 -1.78 -5.63 -17.90
CA ALA A 160 -0.35 -5.40 -17.68
C ALA A 160 0.23 -4.35 -18.66
N SER A 161 1.37 -3.77 -18.30
CA SER A 161 2.23 -3.01 -19.21
C SER A 161 3.57 -3.72 -19.36
N ALA A 162 4.01 -3.96 -20.60
CA ALA A 162 5.14 -4.83 -20.89
C ALA A 162 6.52 -4.20 -20.64
N SER A 163 6.69 -2.91 -20.92
CA SER A 163 7.94 -2.18 -20.66
C SER A 163 8.30 -2.12 -19.18
N SER A 164 9.56 -1.79 -18.87
CA SER A 164 10.03 -1.70 -17.49
C SER A 164 10.91 -0.48 -17.24
N SER A 165 10.90 0.04 -16.01
CA SER A 165 11.93 0.94 -15.52
C SER A 165 13.30 0.24 -15.41
N GLN A 166 14.37 1.01 -15.21
CA GLN A 166 15.68 0.48 -14.82
C GLN A 166 15.56 -0.52 -13.67
N TRP A 167 16.37 -1.59 -13.73
CA TRP A 167 16.44 -2.65 -12.72
C TRP A 167 15.17 -3.50 -12.54
N GLY A 168 14.11 -3.26 -13.31
CA GLY A 168 12.91 -4.12 -13.32
C GLY A 168 13.05 -5.30 -14.29
N ALA A 169 11.94 -5.78 -14.86
CA ALA A 169 11.94 -6.81 -15.90
C ALA A 169 12.33 -6.23 -17.27
N ASN A 170 13.54 -5.68 -17.37
CA ASN A 170 14.03 -4.98 -18.56
C ASN A 170 15.13 -5.75 -19.32
N VAL A 171 15.19 -7.06 -19.20
CA VAL A 171 16.07 -7.90 -20.02
C VAL A 171 15.31 -8.31 -21.29
N PRO A 172 15.78 -7.95 -22.50
CA PRO A 172 15.12 -8.35 -23.74
C PRO A 172 14.92 -9.86 -23.83
N GLY A 173 13.72 -10.29 -24.22
CA GLY A 173 13.34 -11.70 -24.27
C GLY A 173 13.02 -12.33 -22.90
N LEU A 174 13.05 -11.55 -21.83
CA LEU A 174 12.57 -11.92 -20.50
C LEU A 174 11.92 -10.70 -19.81
N LEU A 175 10.91 -10.12 -20.46
CA LEU A 175 10.06 -9.09 -19.84
C LEU A 175 9.15 -9.71 -18.78
N TRP A 176 8.39 -8.90 -18.06
CA TRP A 176 7.42 -9.43 -17.09
C TRP A 176 6.42 -10.40 -17.75
N ILE A 177 5.98 -10.08 -18.96
CA ILE A 177 5.04 -10.91 -19.72
C ILE A 177 5.64 -12.27 -20.10
N ASP A 178 6.95 -12.32 -20.36
CA ASP A 178 7.67 -13.58 -20.57
C ASP A 178 7.81 -14.36 -19.25
N MET A 179 8.12 -13.66 -18.14
CA MET A 179 8.28 -14.27 -16.81
C MET A 179 6.98 -14.96 -16.35
N GLU A 180 5.84 -14.27 -16.43
CA GLU A 180 4.55 -14.86 -16.04
C GLU A 180 4.14 -16.02 -16.97
N ARG A 181 4.49 -15.95 -18.26
CA ARG A 181 4.28 -17.04 -19.22
C ARG A 181 5.09 -18.28 -18.84
N GLU A 182 6.38 -18.13 -18.51
CA GLU A 182 7.23 -19.22 -18.07
C GLU A 182 6.70 -19.88 -16.78
N LEU A 183 6.26 -19.07 -15.81
CA LEU A 183 5.67 -19.58 -14.58
C LEU A 183 4.37 -20.36 -14.84
N ARG A 184 3.53 -19.87 -15.74
CA ARG A 184 2.28 -20.54 -16.15
C ARG A 184 2.52 -21.85 -16.88
N GLN A 185 3.46 -21.88 -17.82
CA GLN A 185 3.82 -23.12 -18.53
C GLN A 185 4.37 -24.20 -17.61
N ARG A 186 4.97 -23.80 -16.48
CA ARG A 186 5.52 -24.69 -15.46
C ARG A 186 4.54 -25.00 -14.32
N GLY A 187 3.29 -24.51 -14.40
CA GLY A 187 2.26 -24.73 -13.38
C GLY A 187 2.54 -24.05 -12.04
N LYS A 188 3.35 -23.00 -12.03
CA LYS A 188 3.74 -22.25 -10.81
C LYS A 188 2.78 -21.12 -10.47
N LEU A 189 2.14 -20.55 -11.49
CA LEU A 189 1.06 -19.56 -11.39
C LEU A 189 0.04 -19.88 -12.48
N SER A 190 -1.24 -19.62 -12.24
CA SER A 190 -2.31 -19.83 -13.22
C SER A 190 -2.77 -18.54 -13.89
N LEU A 191 -2.49 -17.38 -13.27
CA LEU A 191 -2.96 -16.08 -13.73
C LEU A 191 -2.41 -15.71 -15.12
N LYS A 192 -3.26 -15.05 -15.93
CA LYS A 192 -2.92 -14.49 -17.24
C LYS A 192 -3.61 -13.14 -17.41
N PRO A 193 -2.90 -12.09 -17.87
CA PRO A 193 -3.53 -10.83 -18.25
C PRO A 193 -4.52 -10.99 -19.40
N ILE A 194 -5.61 -10.23 -19.34
CA ILE A 194 -6.62 -10.16 -20.41
C ILE A 194 -6.17 -9.23 -21.54
N ALA A 195 -5.31 -8.26 -21.22
CA ALA A 195 -4.73 -7.32 -22.16
C ALA A 195 -3.37 -6.82 -21.65
N VAL A 196 -2.49 -6.45 -22.58
CA VAL A 196 -1.18 -5.89 -22.29
C VAL A 196 -0.95 -4.65 -23.14
N SER A 197 -0.50 -3.53 -22.56
CA SER A 197 0.01 -2.40 -23.33
C SER A 197 1.53 -2.47 -23.50
N ILE A 198 2.07 -1.65 -24.40
CA ILE A 198 3.52 -1.45 -24.51
C ILE A 198 4.07 -0.90 -23.18
N GLY A 199 3.36 0.05 -22.55
CA GLY A 199 3.86 0.79 -21.39
C GLY A 199 4.60 2.05 -21.80
N GLY A 200 5.51 2.54 -20.96
CA GLY A 200 6.20 3.82 -21.20
C GLY A 200 5.26 5.02 -21.16
N VAL A 201 5.62 6.08 -21.87
CA VAL A 201 4.81 7.31 -21.95
C VAL A 201 3.47 7.00 -22.62
N GLU A 202 2.38 7.34 -21.91
CA GLU A 202 0.98 7.14 -22.36
C GLU A 202 0.62 5.70 -22.74
N ASP A 203 1.34 4.70 -22.22
CA ASP A 203 1.19 3.29 -22.61
C ASP A 203 1.55 2.96 -24.08
N ARG A 204 2.14 3.92 -24.79
CA ARG A 204 2.48 3.84 -26.21
C ARG A 204 3.98 3.65 -26.45
N GLY A 205 4.80 3.76 -25.42
CA GLY A 205 6.25 3.68 -25.52
C GLY A 205 6.85 4.78 -26.40
N VAL A 206 6.28 6.00 -26.38
CA VAL A 206 6.75 7.15 -27.19
C VAL A 206 8.23 7.47 -26.92
N ASP A 207 8.70 7.13 -25.73
CA ASP A 207 10.07 7.27 -25.25
C ASP A 207 11.02 6.13 -25.68
N LEU A 208 10.51 5.10 -26.35
CA LEU A 208 11.28 3.93 -26.78
C LEU A 208 11.69 4.03 -28.26
N SER A 209 12.80 3.37 -28.59
CA SER A 209 13.20 3.19 -29.99
C SER A 209 12.26 2.22 -30.71
N ALA A 210 12.22 2.29 -32.04
CA ALA A 210 11.46 1.34 -32.85
C ALA A 210 11.88 -0.14 -32.59
N GLU A 211 13.17 -0.37 -32.32
CA GLU A 211 13.68 -1.67 -31.89
C GLU A 211 13.11 -2.10 -30.53
N GLY A 212 13.10 -1.20 -29.54
CA GLY A 212 12.53 -1.46 -28.22
C GLY A 212 11.05 -1.83 -28.29
N ILE A 213 10.27 -1.10 -29.09
CA ILE A 213 8.85 -1.38 -29.35
C ILE A 213 8.70 -2.76 -29.99
N ALA A 214 9.52 -3.08 -31.01
CA ALA A 214 9.46 -4.38 -31.67
C ALA A 214 9.76 -5.54 -30.72
N LEU A 215 10.76 -5.41 -29.84
CA LEU A 215 11.09 -6.41 -28.82
C LEU A 215 9.97 -6.61 -27.80
N ILE A 216 9.29 -5.53 -27.41
CA ILE A 216 8.12 -5.58 -26.52
C ILE A 216 6.96 -6.31 -27.21
N LYS A 217 6.60 -5.91 -28.44
CA LYS A 217 5.53 -6.56 -29.22
C LYS A 217 5.80 -8.05 -29.40
N GLN A 218 7.04 -8.43 -29.74
CA GLN A 218 7.43 -9.83 -29.84
C GLN A 218 7.22 -10.61 -28.52
N SER A 219 7.42 -9.97 -27.37
CA SER A 219 7.20 -10.61 -26.06
C SER A 219 5.72 -10.79 -25.74
N ILE A 220 4.89 -9.82 -26.14
CA ILE A 220 3.43 -9.89 -26.01
C ILE A 220 2.88 -10.98 -26.94
N ASP A 221 3.33 -11.03 -28.20
CA ASP A 221 2.95 -12.04 -29.17
C ASP A 221 3.31 -13.47 -28.70
N ARG A 222 4.51 -13.66 -28.14
CA ARG A 222 4.92 -14.96 -27.56
C ARG A 222 4.02 -15.42 -26.39
N ALA A 223 3.45 -14.48 -25.66
CA ALA A 223 2.58 -14.75 -24.52
C ALA A 223 1.12 -14.99 -24.91
N ASP A 224 0.77 -14.71 -26.17
CA ASP A 224 -0.59 -14.86 -26.72
C ASP A 224 -1.60 -14.05 -25.88
N ILE A 225 -1.31 -12.76 -25.69
CA ILE A 225 -2.16 -11.83 -24.95
C ILE A 225 -2.54 -10.66 -25.86
N PRO A 226 -3.81 -10.25 -25.91
CA PRO A 226 -4.23 -9.08 -26.69
C PRO A 226 -3.43 -7.83 -26.36
N LEU A 227 -2.96 -7.14 -27.40
CA LEU A 227 -2.25 -5.87 -27.29
C LEU A 227 -3.25 -4.72 -27.19
N LEU A 228 -3.07 -3.87 -26.17
CA LEU A 228 -3.78 -2.61 -26.00
C LEU A 228 -2.97 -1.49 -26.67
N GLU A 229 -3.50 -0.87 -27.72
CA GLU A 229 -2.83 0.16 -28.54
C GLU A 229 -3.60 1.49 -28.55
N PRO A 230 -3.62 2.22 -27.43
CA PRO A 230 -4.33 3.50 -27.36
C PRO A 230 -3.62 4.57 -28.19
N GLN A 231 -4.37 5.52 -28.75
CA GLN A 231 -3.85 6.64 -29.55
C GLN A 231 -3.33 7.78 -28.67
N ASP A 232 -3.85 7.94 -27.47
CA ASP A 232 -3.47 8.97 -26.51
C ASP A 232 -3.72 8.54 -25.05
N TYR A 233 -3.38 9.43 -24.12
CA TYR A 233 -3.58 9.22 -22.68
C TYR A 233 -5.04 8.93 -22.31
N GLN A 234 -5.98 9.68 -22.86
CA GLN A 234 -7.39 9.61 -22.52
C GLN A 234 -7.97 8.26 -22.96
N GLU A 235 -7.64 7.82 -24.17
CA GLU A 235 -8.00 6.49 -24.67
C GLU A 235 -7.33 5.40 -23.83
N ALA A 236 -6.06 5.55 -23.45
CA ALA A 236 -5.36 4.57 -22.62
C ALA A 236 -6.02 4.34 -21.25
N VAL A 237 -6.61 5.38 -20.65
CA VAL A 237 -7.39 5.28 -19.40
C VAL A 237 -8.77 4.70 -19.68
N ALA A 238 -9.48 5.22 -20.69
CA ALA A 238 -10.84 4.83 -21.01
C ALA A 238 -10.95 3.35 -21.41
N GLU A 239 -10.04 2.86 -22.26
CA GLU A 239 -10.03 1.46 -22.70
C GLU A 239 -9.78 0.49 -21.54
N ARG A 240 -8.88 0.82 -20.60
CA ARG A 240 -8.65 -0.01 -19.41
C ARG A 240 -9.89 -0.09 -18.53
N VAL A 241 -10.52 1.05 -18.29
CA VAL A 241 -11.77 1.09 -17.50
C VAL A 241 -12.87 0.31 -18.22
N ALA A 242 -12.97 0.42 -19.54
CA ALA A 242 -13.92 -0.35 -20.34
C ALA A 242 -13.68 -1.86 -20.23
N LEU A 243 -12.42 -2.31 -20.37
CA LEU A 243 -12.04 -3.71 -20.20
C LEU A 243 -12.36 -4.23 -18.80
N PHE A 244 -12.05 -3.46 -17.74
CA PHE A 244 -12.44 -3.86 -16.39
C PHE A 244 -13.96 -3.97 -16.25
N ARG A 245 -14.73 -3.05 -16.82
CA ARG A 245 -16.20 -3.11 -16.76
C ARG A 245 -16.79 -4.28 -17.55
N GLU A 246 -16.22 -4.61 -18.70
CA GLU A 246 -16.61 -5.76 -19.52
C GLU A 246 -16.40 -7.07 -18.75
N TYR A 247 -15.19 -7.27 -18.22
CA TYR A 247 -14.82 -8.49 -17.48
C TYR A 247 -15.36 -8.53 -16.04
N ALA A 248 -15.98 -7.44 -15.57
CA ALA A 248 -16.73 -7.48 -14.32
C ALA A 248 -18.00 -8.33 -14.44
N GLU A 249 -18.53 -8.52 -15.65
CA GLU A 249 -19.71 -9.34 -15.93
C GLU A 249 -20.94 -8.96 -15.06
N GLY A 250 -21.05 -7.68 -14.71
CA GLY A 250 -22.12 -7.14 -13.86
C GLY A 250 -21.87 -7.25 -12.35
N GLU A 251 -20.77 -7.88 -11.93
CA GLU A 251 -20.32 -7.90 -10.54
C GLU A 251 -19.48 -6.66 -10.20
N LYS A 252 -19.26 -6.43 -8.90
CA LYS A 252 -18.35 -5.36 -8.43
C LYS A 252 -17.02 -5.96 -8.06
N TYR A 253 -15.94 -5.30 -8.47
CA TYR A 253 -14.63 -5.61 -7.93
C TYR A 253 -14.56 -5.31 -6.44
N LYS A 254 -14.00 -6.24 -5.68
CA LYS A 254 -13.81 -6.08 -4.25
C LYS A 254 -12.66 -5.13 -3.91
N ALA A 255 -11.62 -5.14 -4.74
CA ALA A 255 -10.49 -4.24 -4.63
C ALA A 255 -9.86 -3.99 -6.01
N PHE A 256 -9.24 -2.83 -6.15
CA PHE A 256 -8.33 -2.49 -7.24
C PHE A 256 -6.88 -2.56 -6.75
N ILE A 257 -6.01 -3.33 -7.40
CA ILE A 257 -4.63 -3.55 -6.98
C ILE A 257 -3.68 -3.02 -8.06
N ASN A 258 -2.77 -2.12 -7.68
CA ASN A 258 -1.80 -1.53 -8.61
C ASN A 258 -0.35 -1.80 -8.18
N VAL A 259 0.47 -2.30 -9.11
CA VAL A 259 1.93 -2.43 -8.97
C VAL A 259 2.65 -1.59 -10.04
N GLY A 260 3.28 -0.51 -9.59
CA GLY A 260 3.99 0.45 -10.43
C GLY A 260 3.33 1.83 -10.44
N GLY A 261 3.92 2.77 -11.17
CA GLY A 261 3.52 4.18 -11.19
C GLY A 261 3.19 4.69 -12.60
N GLY A 262 2.50 3.89 -13.42
CA GLY A 262 2.11 4.32 -14.76
C GLY A 262 1.17 5.52 -14.71
N ALA A 263 1.42 6.53 -15.55
CA ALA A 263 0.66 7.79 -15.51
C ALA A 263 -0.83 7.62 -15.82
N THR A 264 -1.19 6.62 -16.62
CA THR A 264 -2.59 6.24 -16.92
C THR A 264 -3.28 5.62 -15.69
N ILE A 265 -2.51 5.02 -14.78
CA ILE A 265 -3.05 4.34 -13.61
C ILE A 265 -3.20 5.28 -12.42
N VAL A 266 -2.18 6.08 -12.12
CA VAL A 266 -2.13 6.93 -10.91
C VAL A 266 -2.02 8.43 -11.21
N GLY A 267 -1.89 8.81 -12.48
CA GLY A 267 -1.78 10.20 -12.91
C GLY A 267 -0.35 10.62 -13.27
N PRO A 268 -0.20 11.74 -13.98
CA PRO A 268 1.11 12.32 -14.29
C PRO A 268 1.83 12.83 -13.01
N PRO A 269 3.13 13.19 -13.11
CA PRO A 269 3.87 13.78 -11.99
C PRO A 269 3.12 14.94 -11.31
N GLY A 270 2.93 14.84 -10.00
CA GLY A 270 2.19 15.81 -9.18
C GLY A 270 0.70 15.50 -9.00
N ILE A 271 0.24 14.41 -9.62
CA ILE A 271 -1.03 13.71 -9.33
C ILE A 271 -0.73 12.31 -8.75
N ASP A 272 0.30 11.63 -9.27
CA ASP A 272 0.76 10.32 -8.81
C ASP A 272 1.00 10.23 -7.29
N ASP A 273 1.55 11.28 -6.71
CA ASP A 273 1.83 11.39 -5.27
C ASP A 273 0.58 11.59 -4.40
N GLN A 274 -0.57 11.86 -5.01
CA GLN A 274 -1.85 12.03 -4.30
C GLN A 274 -2.45 10.69 -3.87
N PHE A 275 -2.07 9.59 -4.52
CA PHE A 275 -2.45 8.24 -4.13
C PHE A 275 -1.37 7.63 -3.22
N LYS A 276 -1.71 7.42 -1.94
CA LYS A 276 -0.76 6.90 -0.93
C LYS A 276 -0.43 5.43 -1.16
N SER A 277 0.70 4.96 -0.63
CA SER A 277 1.04 3.52 -0.67
C SER A 277 0.23 2.69 0.35
N GLY A 278 -0.10 1.46 -0.05
CA GLY A 278 -0.89 0.50 0.74
C GLY A 278 -2.38 0.56 0.42
N LEU A 279 -3.23 0.27 1.41
CA LEU A 279 -4.69 0.29 1.27
C LEU A 279 -5.23 1.74 1.33
N ILE A 280 -6.06 2.09 0.37
CA ILE A 280 -6.64 3.41 0.14
C ILE A 280 -8.15 3.25 -0.02
N TYR A 281 -8.93 4.06 0.70
CA TYR A 281 -10.39 4.16 0.54
C TYR A 281 -10.80 5.49 -0.09
N ASP A 282 -9.98 6.53 0.09
CA ASP A 282 -10.22 7.87 -0.41
C ASP A 282 -8.91 8.52 -0.90
N ALA A 283 -9.05 9.57 -1.69
CA ALA A 283 -7.94 10.39 -2.15
C ALA A 283 -8.32 11.87 -2.06
N PRO A 284 -7.35 12.79 -1.92
CA PRO A 284 -7.66 14.22 -1.89
C PRO A 284 -8.25 14.66 -3.25
N ALA A 285 -9.04 15.73 -3.26
CA ALA A 285 -9.71 16.23 -4.47
C ALA A 285 -8.75 16.42 -5.66
N ARG A 286 -7.50 16.82 -5.39
CA ARG A 286 -6.44 16.99 -6.38
C ARG A 286 -6.11 15.69 -7.14
N ALA A 287 -6.24 14.52 -6.52
CA ALA A 287 -6.02 13.22 -7.16
C ALA A 287 -6.95 12.98 -8.35
N PHE A 288 -8.11 13.66 -8.37
CA PHE A 288 -9.13 13.54 -9.40
C PHE A 288 -9.12 14.72 -10.39
N ALA A 289 -8.07 15.54 -10.39
CA ALA A 289 -7.93 16.62 -11.35
C ALA A 289 -7.68 16.11 -12.79
N VAL A 290 -7.24 14.85 -12.91
CA VAL A 290 -7.05 14.12 -14.17
C VAL A 290 -7.70 12.75 -14.01
N GLU A 291 -8.32 12.24 -15.07
CA GLU A 291 -8.88 10.89 -15.06
C GLU A 291 -7.76 9.84 -15.05
N THR A 292 -7.86 8.90 -14.12
CA THR A 292 -6.90 7.81 -13.92
C THR A 292 -7.66 6.53 -13.60
N VAL A 293 -7.08 5.37 -13.91
CA VAL A 293 -7.72 4.08 -13.59
C VAL A 293 -7.91 3.94 -12.08
N MET A 294 -6.92 4.29 -11.26
CA MET A 294 -7.07 4.24 -9.79
C MET A 294 -8.13 5.22 -9.29
N GLY A 295 -8.13 6.45 -9.80
CA GLY A 295 -9.13 7.45 -9.46
C GLY A 295 -10.54 7.00 -9.81
N HIS A 296 -10.72 6.27 -10.91
CA HIS A 296 -11.98 5.66 -11.30
C HIS A 296 -12.52 4.71 -10.22
N PHE A 297 -11.73 3.72 -9.80
CA PHE A 297 -12.13 2.74 -8.79
C PHE A 297 -12.42 3.36 -7.42
N ILE A 298 -11.57 4.29 -6.96
CA ILE A 298 -11.77 4.98 -5.68
C ILE A 298 -13.07 5.80 -5.71
N ARG A 299 -13.37 6.48 -6.82
CA ARG A 299 -14.59 7.28 -6.97
C ARG A 299 -15.86 6.42 -6.98
N GLU A 300 -15.78 5.19 -7.49
CA GLU A 300 -16.88 4.21 -7.46
C GLU A 300 -16.99 3.47 -6.11
N GLY A 301 -16.13 3.81 -5.13
CA GLY A 301 -16.14 3.23 -3.78
C GLY A 301 -15.42 1.88 -3.67
N THR A 302 -14.65 1.48 -4.69
CA THR A 302 -13.81 0.28 -4.64
C THR A 302 -12.47 0.64 -3.98
N PRO A 303 -12.04 -0.03 -2.90
CA PRO A 303 -10.77 0.25 -2.26
C PRO A 303 -9.58 -0.05 -3.18
N GLY A 304 -8.60 0.84 -3.16
CA GLY A 304 -7.35 0.71 -3.91
C GLY A 304 -6.22 0.15 -3.04
N ILE A 305 -5.42 -0.78 -3.58
CA ILE A 305 -4.20 -1.30 -2.96
C ILE A 305 -3.03 -0.89 -3.86
N HIS A 306 -2.27 0.11 -3.42
CA HIS A 306 -1.19 0.67 -4.21
C HIS A 306 0.19 0.20 -3.71
N MET A 307 0.79 -0.73 -4.44
CA MET A 307 2.07 -1.36 -4.11
C MET A 307 3.25 -0.54 -4.66
N ILE A 308 3.36 0.72 -4.23
CA ILE A 308 4.48 1.63 -4.50
C ILE A 308 5.12 2.12 -3.19
N GLY A 309 6.16 2.96 -3.27
CA GLY A 309 6.79 3.52 -2.07
C GLY A 309 7.42 2.43 -1.22
N ILE A 310 8.12 1.49 -1.88
CA ILE A 310 8.57 0.21 -1.33
C ILE A 310 9.30 0.36 0.01
N LYS A 311 10.17 1.35 0.15
CA LYS A 311 10.90 1.59 1.41
C LYS A 311 9.95 1.90 2.57
N GLY A 312 9.01 2.83 2.37
CA GLY A 312 8.02 3.17 3.37
C GLY A 312 7.04 2.03 3.68
N LEU A 313 6.69 1.21 2.68
CA LEU A 313 5.93 -0.02 2.94
C LEU A 313 6.75 -1.05 3.73
N ALA A 314 8.04 -1.23 3.41
CA ALA A 314 8.92 -2.16 4.11
C ALA A 314 9.07 -1.76 5.57
N GLU A 315 9.29 -0.46 5.85
CA GLU A 315 9.30 0.09 7.21
C GLU A 315 7.97 -0.16 7.93
N ARG A 316 6.84 0.15 7.29
CA ARG A 316 5.49 -0.03 7.86
C ARG A 316 5.21 -1.48 8.25
N TYR A 317 5.70 -2.45 7.47
CA TYR A 317 5.49 -3.88 7.72
C TYR A 317 6.72 -4.55 8.35
N ASN A 318 7.73 -3.77 8.76
CA ASN A 318 8.98 -4.21 9.35
C ASN A 318 9.62 -5.38 8.57
N LEU A 319 9.79 -5.15 7.26
CA LEU A 319 10.54 -5.99 6.33
C LEU A 319 11.94 -5.39 6.11
N PRO A 320 12.98 -6.22 5.90
CA PRO A 320 14.34 -5.73 5.65
C PRO A 320 14.41 -4.91 4.35
N LEU A 321 15.15 -3.79 4.40
CA LEU A 321 15.51 -3.00 3.22
C LEU A 321 16.69 -3.65 2.51
N ALA A 322 16.59 -3.77 1.18
CA ALA A 322 17.60 -4.35 0.29
C ALA A 322 18.37 -5.55 0.90
N PRO A 323 17.68 -6.64 1.28
CA PRO A 323 18.33 -7.77 1.95
C PRO A 323 19.43 -8.37 1.08
N LEU A 324 20.61 -8.58 1.67
CA LEU A 324 21.76 -9.18 0.99
C LEU A 324 21.64 -10.70 0.89
N GLU A 325 20.99 -11.31 1.89
CA GLU A 325 20.78 -12.76 1.99
C GLU A 325 19.29 -13.11 1.79
N PRO A 326 19.00 -14.33 1.27
CA PRO A 326 17.63 -14.80 1.12
C PRO A 326 16.83 -14.75 2.42
N VAL A 327 15.70 -14.03 2.40
CA VAL A 327 14.78 -13.96 3.55
C VAL A 327 13.89 -15.21 3.57
N ALA A 328 13.93 -15.98 4.66
CA ALA A 328 13.08 -17.17 4.79
C ALA A 328 11.59 -16.80 4.87
N VAL A 329 10.74 -17.71 4.40
CA VAL A 329 9.28 -17.57 4.47
C VAL A 329 8.82 -17.59 5.94
N GLY A 330 7.83 -16.75 6.27
CA GLY A 330 7.31 -16.64 7.63
C GLY A 330 8.07 -15.66 8.53
N ASN A 331 9.08 -14.98 7.98
CA ASN A 331 9.86 -13.96 8.70
C ASN A 331 9.45 -12.53 8.34
N GLY A 332 9.67 -11.61 9.28
CA GLY A 332 9.34 -10.19 9.15
C GLY A 332 8.18 -9.76 10.06
N GLY A 333 8.10 -8.47 10.38
CA GLY A 333 7.12 -7.99 11.35
C GLY A 333 5.66 -8.08 10.90
N VAL A 334 5.40 -8.28 9.60
CA VAL A 334 4.05 -8.50 9.07
C VAL A 334 3.31 -9.66 9.77
N TYR A 335 4.02 -10.71 10.20
CA TYR A 335 3.45 -11.88 10.87
C TYR A 335 3.18 -11.69 12.36
N ASN A 336 3.85 -10.71 12.99
CA ASN A 336 3.78 -10.40 14.41
C ASN A 336 3.15 -9.03 14.67
N ALA A 337 2.42 -8.49 13.69
CA ALA A 337 1.78 -7.19 13.82
C ALA A 337 0.78 -7.20 14.99
N THR A 338 0.85 -6.16 15.81
CA THR A 338 -0.08 -5.91 16.92
C THR A 338 -0.94 -4.68 16.62
N THR A 339 -2.12 -4.63 17.23
CA THR A 339 -3.05 -3.51 17.13
C THR A 339 -3.64 -3.18 18.50
N TYR A 340 -4.07 -1.94 18.69
CA TYR A 340 -4.74 -1.53 19.92
C TYR A 340 -6.10 -2.21 20.05
N ARG A 341 -6.41 -2.69 21.25
CA ARG A 341 -7.75 -3.18 21.59
C ARG A 341 -8.71 -1.98 21.64
N ARG A 342 -9.47 -1.76 20.57
CA ARG A 342 -10.36 -0.58 20.43
C ARG A 342 -11.31 -0.40 21.61
N TRP A 343 -11.87 -1.50 22.13
CA TRP A 343 -12.76 -1.47 23.30
C TRP A 343 -12.02 -1.01 24.56
N LEU A 344 -10.78 -1.46 24.78
CA LEU A 344 -9.97 -1.06 25.92
C LEU A 344 -9.62 0.43 25.81
N ALA A 345 -9.21 0.88 24.63
CA ALA A 345 -8.94 2.30 24.38
C ALA A 345 -10.19 3.17 24.61
N ALA A 346 -11.37 2.71 24.18
CA ALA A 346 -12.63 3.40 24.42
C ALA A 346 -12.98 3.47 25.92
N VAL A 347 -12.84 2.36 26.66
CA VAL A 347 -13.08 2.31 28.11
C VAL A 347 -12.12 3.25 28.85
N LEU A 348 -10.84 3.25 28.50
CA LEU A 348 -9.84 4.13 29.09
C LEU A 348 -10.11 5.60 28.77
N GLY A 349 -10.48 5.91 27.52
CA GLY A 349 -10.84 7.26 27.09
C GLY A 349 -12.10 7.79 27.80
N LEU A 350 -13.15 6.98 27.90
CA LEU A 350 -14.36 7.32 28.64
C LEU A 350 -14.08 7.49 30.15
N GLY A 351 -13.22 6.65 30.72
CA GLY A 351 -12.77 6.77 32.10
C GLY A 351 -12.04 8.10 32.35
N LEU A 352 -11.11 8.48 31.48
CA LEU A 352 -10.40 9.76 31.56
C LEU A 352 -11.33 10.96 31.39
N PHE A 353 -12.28 10.87 30.46
CA PHE A 353 -13.28 11.92 30.26
C PHE A 353 -14.17 12.09 31.48
N GLY A 354 -14.66 10.98 32.05
CA GLY A 354 -15.45 10.99 33.27
C GLY A 354 -14.69 11.58 34.47
N LEU A 355 -13.42 11.21 34.62
CA LEU A 355 -12.55 11.69 35.70
C LEU A 355 -12.24 13.18 35.56
N THR A 356 -12.00 13.64 34.33
CA THR A 356 -11.86 15.08 34.00
C THR A 356 -13.13 15.84 34.34
N TRP A 357 -14.29 15.34 33.90
CA TRP A 357 -15.57 15.95 34.18
C TRP A 357 -15.87 16.03 35.69
N LEU A 358 -15.58 14.97 36.44
CA LEU A 358 -15.74 14.95 37.90
C LEU A 358 -14.87 16.00 38.59
N ILE A 359 -13.60 16.12 38.20
CA ILE A 359 -12.66 17.10 38.78
C ILE A 359 -13.06 18.53 38.44
N VAL A 360 -13.49 18.79 37.20
CA VAL A 360 -13.98 20.12 36.80
C VAL A 360 -15.30 20.46 37.51
N ARG A 361 -16.21 19.49 37.67
CA ARG A 361 -17.47 19.68 38.37
C ARG A 361 -17.26 19.89 39.87
N SER A 362 -16.39 19.12 40.52
CA SER A 362 -16.08 19.27 41.95
C SER A 362 -15.38 20.59 42.23
N ALA A 363 -14.45 21.01 41.36
CA ALA A 363 -13.85 22.34 41.39
C ALA A 363 -14.88 23.47 41.27
N ARG A 364 -15.87 23.32 40.38
CA ARG A 364 -16.98 24.27 40.23
C ARG A 364 -17.90 24.31 41.45
N ILE A 365 -18.15 23.17 42.09
CA ILE A 365 -18.96 23.09 43.31
C ILE A 365 -18.20 23.73 44.48
N ASN A 366 -16.92 23.38 44.68
CA ASN A 366 -16.10 23.94 45.75
C ASN A 366 -15.91 25.46 45.62
N SER A 367 -15.75 25.98 44.39
CA SER A 367 -15.69 27.44 44.18
C SER A 367 -17.03 28.16 44.43
N VAL A 368 -18.17 27.47 44.32
CA VAL A 368 -19.50 28.00 44.71
C VAL A 368 -19.69 27.97 46.22
N PHE A 369 -19.20 26.94 46.92
CA PHE A 369 -19.26 26.85 48.38
C PHE A 369 -18.22 27.74 49.10
N GLN A 370 -17.05 28.01 48.51
CA GLN A 370 -16.11 29.01 49.03
C GLN A 370 -16.65 30.44 48.89
N ARG A 371 -17.46 30.73 47.86
CA ARG A 371 -18.18 32.02 47.73
C ARG A 371 -19.18 32.29 48.85
N THR A 372 -19.72 31.26 49.48
CA THR A 372 -20.62 31.42 50.64
C THR A 372 -19.88 31.53 51.98
N GLY A 373 -18.55 31.32 51.99
CA GLY A 373 -17.71 31.38 53.20
C GLY A 373 -16.76 32.56 53.29
N GLU A 374 -16.44 33.22 52.17
CA GLU A 374 -15.53 34.38 52.14
C GLU A 374 -16.22 35.64 51.59
N ASP A 375 -17.09 36.24 52.41
CA ASP A 375 -17.53 37.65 52.23
C ASP A 375 -16.50 38.65 52.77
N GLY A 376 -15.23 38.27 52.81
CA GLY A 376 -14.19 39.17 53.33
C GLY A 376 -12.78 38.60 53.24
N LYS A 377 -12.14 38.74 52.08
CA LYS A 377 -10.82 39.42 51.95
C LYS A 377 -10.23 39.31 50.54
N SER A 378 -9.72 40.47 50.11
CA SER A 378 -8.68 40.69 49.08
C SER A 378 -9.03 40.48 47.60
N VAL A 379 -9.60 41.52 46.99
CA VAL A 379 -9.34 41.84 45.58
C VAL A 379 -8.34 42.99 45.55
N ARG A 380 -7.08 42.73 45.14
CA ARG A 380 -6.14 43.82 44.80
C ARG A 380 -6.29 44.14 43.31
N PRO A 381 -6.48 45.41 42.92
CA PRO A 381 -6.41 45.80 41.52
C PRO A 381 -4.94 45.81 41.07
N MET A 382 -4.65 45.28 39.88
CA MET A 382 -3.42 45.61 39.15
C MET A 382 -3.74 46.74 38.18
N VAL A 383 -2.84 47.73 38.16
CA VAL A 383 -2.72 48.77 37.12
C VAL A 383 -2.16 48.14 35.86
#